data_AF-A0A0Q4JBL4-F1
#
_entry.id   AF-A0A0Q4JBL4-F1
#
_cell.length_a   1.000
_cell.length_b   1.000
_cell.length_c   1.000
_cell.angle_alpha   90.00
_cell.angle_beta   90.00
_cell.angle_gamma   90.00
#
_symmetry.space_group_name_H-M   'P 1'
#
loop_
_entity.id
_entity.type
_entity.pdbx_description
1 polymer ?
#
loop_
_entity_poly.entity_id
_entity_poly.type
_entity_poly.pdbx_seq_one_letter_code
_entity_poly.pdbx_strand_id
1 'polypeptide(L)'
;MAYVLAMHPDNRLRELRKAAGLNQSQLAQRTGVSQPFISQVENQAASTLDIARMRIFAREFGCSPADLLANSDNPHRLSAEEQSLVDLFRSANSVQQAMALRVLAPLDGEKETREAA
;
A
#
# COMPACT_ATOMS: atom_id res chain seq x y z
N MET A 1 -2.63 7.39 -35.87
CA MET A 1 -3.71 6.83 -35.05
C MET A 1 -3.18 6.67 -33.64
N ALA A 2 -3.56 7.58 -32.75
CA ALA A 2 -3.04 7.70 -31.40
C ALA A 2 -3.70 6.65 -30.48
N TYR A 3 -2.93 5.68 -30.00
CA TYR A 3 -3.34 4.91 -28.83
C TYR A 3 -3.07 5.76 -27.59
N VAL A 4 -4.02 6.63 -27.24
CA VAL A 4 -4.10 7.19 -25.90
C VAL A 4 -4.87 6.18 -25.06
N LEU A 5 -4.20 5.08 -24.70
CA LEU A 5 -4.55 4.39 -23.46
C LEU A 5 -4.27 5.44 -22.38
N ALA A 6 -5.33 5.94 -21.74
CA ALA A 6 -5.22 6.75 -20.53
C ALA A 6 -4.56 5.88 -19.46
N MET A 7 -3.24 5.82 -19.53
CA MET A 7 -2.40 4.93 -18.75
C MET A 7 -2.14 5.70 -17.46
N HIS A 8 -3.05 5.55 -16.51
CA HIS A 8 -2.82 6.05 -15.16
C HIS A 8 -1.54 5.38 -14.66
N PRO A 9 -0.58 6.14 -14.10
CA PRO A 9 0.61 5.52 -13.54
C PRO A 9 0.20 4.51 -12.48
N ASP A 10 0.71 3.27 -12.59
CA ASP A 10 0.33 2.13 -11.77
C ASP A 10 0.98 2.23 -10.37
N ASN A 11 0.62 3.27 -9.62
CA ASN A 11 1.09 3.50 -8.26
C ASN A 11 0.07 4.29 -7.43
N ARG A 12 0.29 4.32 -6.11
CA ARG A 12 -0.60 4.95 -5.12
C ARG A 12 -0.05 6.25 -4.53
N LEU A 13 0.98 6.86 -5.12
CA LEU A 13 1.60 8.06 -4.57
C LEU A 13 0.58 9.19 -4.37
N ARG A 14 -0.27 9.43 -5.38
CA ARG A 14 -1.33 10.44 -5.33
C ARG A 14 -2.33 10.19 -4.22
N GLU A 15 -2.74 8.94 -4.07
CA GLU A 15 -3.72 8.51 -3.06
C GLU A 15 -3.18 8.78 -1.65
N LEU A 16 -1.97 8.30 -1.37
CA LEU A 16 -1.31 8.47 -0.08
C LEU A 16 -1.03 9.94 0.23
N ARG A 17 -0.57 10.72 -0.75
CA ARG A 17 -0.36 12.16 -0.58
C ARG A 17 -1.66 12.88 -0.18
N LYS A 18 -2.77 12.56 -0.86
CA LYS A 18 -4.08 13.15 -0.55
C LYS A 18 -4.59 12.72 0.83
N ALA A 19 -4.40 11.44 1.20
CA ALA A 19 -4.75 10.94 2.53
C ALA A 19 -3.96 11.65 3.64
N ALA A 20 -2.71 12.03 3.37
CA ALA A 20 -1.89 12.85 4.26
C ALA A 20 -2.26 14.37 4.26
N GLY A 21 -3.27 14.78 3.48
CA GLY A 21 -3.69 16.19 3.39
C GLY A 21 -2.69 17.12 2.70
N LEU A 22 -1.75 16.57 1.92
CA LEU A 22 -0.67 17.34 1.30
C LEU A 22 -1.00 17.69 -0.15
N ASN A 23 -0.61 18.89 -0.59
CA ASN A 23 -0.43 19.19 -2.01
C ASN A 23 0.96 18.73 -2.51
N GLN A 24 1.18 18.74 -3.83
CA GLN A 24 2.44 18.25 -4.41
C GLN A 24 3.67 19.06 -3.97
N SER A 25 3.53 20.38 -3.80
CA SER A 25 4.61 21.27 -3.35
C SER A 25 4.98 21.02 -1.89
N GLN A 26 4.00 20.75 -1.03
CA GLN A 26 4.22 20.38 0.36
C GLN A 26 4.92 19.03 0.48
N LEU A 27 4.50 18.03 -0.33
CA LEU A 27 5.19 16.75 -0.39
C LEU A 27 6.64 16.93 -0.87
N ALA A 28 6.86 17.75 -1.89
CA ALA A 28 8.19 18.06 -2.40
C ALA A 28 9.10 18.65 -1.30
N GLN A 29 8.58 19.64 -0.57
CA GLN A 29 9.30 20.29 0.53
C GLN A 29 9.66 19.30 1.65
N ARG A 30 8.73 18.41 2.02
CA ARG A 30 8.92 17.44 3.11
C ARG A 30 9.89 16.31 2.75
N THR A 31 9.89 15.90 1.49
CA THR A 31 10.65 14.73 1.02
C THR A 31 11.97 15.09 0.35
N GLY A 32 12.19 16.36 0.00
CA GLY A 32 13.32 16.81 -0.81
C GLY A 32 13.25 16.37 -2.28
N VAL A 33 12.15 15.72 -2.70
CA VAL A 33 11.91 15.32 -4.09
C VAL A 33 11.32 16.50 -4.86
N SER A 34 11.73 16.72 -6.10
CA SER A 34 11.23 17.86 -6.88
C SER A 34 9.72 17.73 -7.17
N GLN A 35 8.98 18.84 -7.06
CA GLN A 35 7.56 18.88 -7.39
C GLN A 35 7.27 18.45 -8.84
N PRO A 36 8.09 18.81 -9.86
CA PRO A 36 7.92 18.30 -11.21
C PRO A 36 8.00 16.78 -11.30
N PHE A 37 8.92 16.14 -10.55
CA PHE A 37 9.02 14.69 -10.51
C PHE A 37 7.78 14.06 -9.85
N ILE A 38 7.29 14.62 -8.74
CA ILE A 38 6.05 14.14 -8.10
C ILE A 38 4.87 14.25 -9.07
N SER A 39 4.75 15.37 -9.78
CA SER A 39 3.72 15.55 -10.80
C SER A 39 3.86 14.53 -11.93
N GLN A 40 5.10 14.22 -12.34
CA GLN A 40 5.39 13.18 -13.32
C GLN A 40 4.86 11.82 -12.85
N VAL A 41 5.28 11.38 -11.66
CA VAL A 41 4.89 10.08 -11.07
C VAL A 41 3.39 9.93 -10.88
N GLU A 42 2.69 11.03 -10.58
CA GLU A 42 1.24 10.99 -10.37
C GLU A 42 0.39 11.09 -11.66
N ASN A 43 0.98 11.55 -12.77
CA ASN A 43 0.23 11.84 -14.01
C ASN A 43 0.71 11.06 -15.24
N GLN A 44 1.97 10.63 -15.29
CA GLN A 44 2.58 10.04 -16.47
C GLN A 44 2.82 8.55 -16.27
N ALA A 45 2.28 7.74 -17.19
CA ALA A 45 2.44 6.28 -17.15
C ALA A 45 3.88 5.79 -17.24
N ALA A 46 4.76 6.57 -17.86
CA ALA A 46 6.14 6.18 -18.15
C ALA A 46 7.12 6.48 -17.01
N SER A 47 6.72 7.24 -15.98
CA SER A 47 7.61 7.52 -14.85
C SER A 47 7.59 6.38 -13.85
N THR A 48 8.66 5.59 -13.84
CA THR A 48 8.87 4.53 -12.86
C THR A 48 9.24 5.14 -11.50
N LEU A 49 8.49 4.76 -10.47
CA LEU A 49 8.83 5.04 -9.10
C LEU A 49 9.80 3.96 -8.59
N ASP A 50 11.09 4.30 -8.45
CA ASP A 50 12.08 3.35 -7.96
C ASP A 50 11.99 3.12 -6.44
N ILE A 51 12.62 2.04 -5.97
CA ILE A 51 12.60 1.65 -4.56
C ILE A 51 13.18 2.71 -3.61
N ALA A 52 14.16 3.50 -4.07
CA ALA A 52 14.78 4.54 -3.25
C ALA A 52 13.77 5.67 -2.96
N ARG A 53 13.04 6.10 -3.99
CA ARG A 53 11.99 7.11 -3.89
C ARG A 53 10.76 6.58 -3.16
N MET A 54 10.38 5.31 -3.37
CA MET A 54 9.34 4.66 -2.58
C MET A 54 9.67 4.72 -1.08
N ARG A 55 10.92 4.45 -0.69
CA ARG A 55 11.35 4.54 0.72
C ARG A 55 11.27 5.97 1.28
N ILE A 56 11.57 6.98 0.47
CA ILE A 56 11.46 8.39 0.89
C ILE A 56 10.00 8.73 1.17
N PHE A 57 9.10 8.45 0.22
CA PHE A 57 7.67 8.73 0.38
C PHE A 57 7.03 7.89 1.49
N ALA A 58 7.41 6.62 1.61
CA ALA A 58 6.89 5.73 2.65
C ALA A 58 7.21 6.24 4.07
N ARG A 59 8.42 6.79 4.28
CA ARG A 59 8.77 7.42 5.57
C ARG A 59 7.91 8.63 5.87
N GLU A 60 7.63 9.46 4.86
CA GLU A 60 6.75 10.62 5.00
C GLU A 60 5.31 10.21 5.34
N PHE A 61 4.81 9.11 4.77
CA PHE A 61 3.46 8.62 5.01
C PHE A 61 3.33 7.66 6.19
N GLY A 62 4.44 7.23 6.80
CA GLY A 62 4.43 6.24 7.89
C GLY A 62 3.97 4.85 7.46
N CYS A 63 4.24 4.45 6.21
CA CYS A 63 3.82 3.17 5.63
C CYS A 63 5.02 2.35 5.11
N SER A 64 4.76 1.17 4.56
CA SER A 64 5.77 0.38 3.85
C SER A 64 5.98 0.93 2.43
N PRO A 65 7.19 0.82 1.84
CA PRO A 65 7.39 1.13 0.43
C PRO A 65 6.43 0.38 -0.50
N ALA A 66 6.07 -0.86 -0.17
CA ALA A 66 5.14 -1.66 -0.97
C ALA A 66 3.72 -1.07 -1.01
N ASP A 67 3.34 -0.21 -0.06
CA ASP A 67 2.02 0.44 -0.07
C ASP A 67 1.87 1.47 -1.19
N LEU A 68 2.98 1.94 -1.77
CA LEU A 68 2.99 2.79 -2.96
C LEU A 68 2.72 2.04 -4.25
N LEU A 69 2.87 0.72 -4.27
CA LEU A 69 2.56 -0.11 -5.44
C LEU A 69 1.06 -0.20 -5.66
N ALA A 70 0.65 -0.41 -6.90
CA ALA A 70 -0.74 -0.72 -7.22
C ALA A 70 -1.17 -2.11 -6.73
N ASN A 71 -2.47 -2.43 -6.86
CA ASN A 71 -2.99 -3.73 -6.44
C ASN A 71 -2.48 -4.90 -7.28
N SER A 72 -2.15 -4.66 -8.55
CA SER A 72 -1.47 -5.61 -9.45
C SER A 72 -0.16 -6.12 -8.85
N ASP A 73 0.64 -5.19 -8.32
CA ASP A 73 2.00 -5.46 -7.81
C ASP A 73 2.04 -5.72 -6.28
N ASN A 74 1.00 -5.31 -5.55
CA ASN A 74 0.83 -5.58 -4.12
C ASN A 74 -0.61 -6.03 -3.82
N PRO A 75 -0.99 -7.26 -4.25
CA PRO A 75 -2.34 -7.79 -4.05
C PRO A 75 -2.65 -8.17 -2.60
N HIS A 76 -1.62 -8.30 -1.75
CA HIS A 76 -1.75 -8.68 -0.34
C HIS A 76 -1.58 -7.49 0.60
N ARG A 77 -1.88 -6.27 0.13
CA ARG A 77 -1.85 -5.08 0.97
C ARG A 77 -2.86 -5.23 2.11
N LEU A 78 -2.40 -5.00 3.33
CA LEU A 78 -3.23 -5.04 4.52
C LEU A 78 -4.10 -3.78 4.61
N SER A 79 -5.35 -3.96 5.02
CA SER A 79 -6.19 -2.90 5.58
C SER A 79 -5.61 -2.36 6.88
N ALA A 80 -6.12 -1.22 7.37
CA ALA A 80 -5.68 -0.64 8.63
C ALA A 80 -5.94 -1.60 9.81
N GLU A 81 -7.06 -2.30 9.78
CA GLU A 81 -7.46 -3.31 10.77
C GLU A 81 -6.54 -4.53 10.72
N GLU A 82 -6.25 -5.06 9.53
CA GLU A 82 -5.32 -6.19 9.36
C GLU A 82 -3.89 -5.81 9.78
N GLN A 83 -3.44 -4.59 9.45
CA GLN A 83 -2.15 -4.09 9.87
C GLN A 83 -2.05 -4.03 11.40
N SER A 84 -3.11 -3.53 12.07
CA SER A 84 -3.19 -3.49 13.53
C SER A 84 -3.13 -4.89 14.14
N LEU A 85 -3.82 -5.87 13.54
CA LEU A 85 -3.76 -7.27 13.97
C LEU A 85 -2.33 -7.84 13.86
N VAL A 86 -1.65 -7.58 12.74
CA VAL A 86 -0.28 -8.05 12.51
C VAL A 86 0.70 -7.42 13.51
N ASP A 87 0.57 -6.12 13.79
CA ASP A 87 1.45 -5.43 14.73
C ASP A 87 1.25 -5.93 16.17
N LEU A 88 0.00 -6.13 16.59
CA LEU A 88 -0.32 -6.75 17.87
C LEU A 88 0.26 -8.17 17.95
N PHE A 89 0.06 -8.98 16.92
CA PHE A 89 0.58 -10.35 16.86
C PHE A 89 2.11 -10.39 16.98
N ARG A 90 2.82 -9.50 16.27
CA ARG A 90 4.30 -9.42 16.32
C ARG A 90 4.84 -8.95 17.67
N SER A 91 4.09 -8.12 18.38
CA SER A 91 4.48 -7.63 19.72
C SER A 91 4.15 -8.62 20.85
N ALA A 92 3.24 -9.56 20.61
CA ALA A 92 2.77 -10.54 21.58
C ALA A 92 3.82 -11.63 21.89
N ASN A 93 3.74 -12.21 23.09
CA ASN A 93 4.57 -13.38 23.43
C ASN A 93 4.05 -14.66 22.74
N SER A 94 4.82 -15.75 22.80
CA SER A 94 4.51 -17.02 22.13
C SER A 94 3.17 -17.63 22.56
N VAL A 95 2.78 -17.48 23.82
CA VAL A 95 1.49 -17.97 24.34
C VAL A 95 0.33 -17.18 23.76
N GLN A 96 0.44 -15.85 23.75
CA GLN A 96 -0.57 -14.95 23.18
C GLN A 96 -0.70 -15.14 21.66
N GLN A 97 0.41 -15.33 20.95
CA GLN A 97 0.40 -15.66 19.52
C GLN A 97 -0.33 -16.99 19.26
N ALA A 98 -0.05 -18.03 20.04
CA ALA A 98 -0.74 -19.32 19.91
C ALA A 98 -2.25 -19.22 20.18
N MET A 99 -2.65 -18.45 21.20
CA MET A 99 -4.06 -18.18 21.48
C MET A 99 -4.73 -17.42 20.33
N ALA A 100 -4.09 -16.38 19.78
CA ALA A 100 -4.61 -15.63 18.65
C ALA A 100 -4.84 -16.54 17.43
N LEU A 101 -3.88 -17.40 17.10
CA LEU A 101 -4.02 -18.37 16.01
C LEU A 101 -5.16 -19.35 16.26
N ARG A 102 -5.37 -19.79 17.50
CA ARG A 102 -6.47 -20.70 17.85
C ARG A 102 -7.84 -20.06 17.66
N VAL A 103 -7.97 -18.78 17.98
CA VAL A 103 -9.23 -18.02 17.84
C VAL A 103 -9.53 -17.74 16.37
N LEU A 104 -8.50 -17.41 15.59
CA LEU A 104 -8.63 -17.10 14.15
C LEU A 104 -8.71 -18.35 13.27
N ALA A 105 -8.35 -19.53 13.79
CA ALA A 105 -8.47 -20.77 13.06
C ALA A 105 -9.92 -20.97 12.60
N PRO A 106 -10.15 -21.34 11.33
CA PRO A 106 -11.49 -21.71 10.88
C PRO A 106 -12.05 -22.78 11.80
N LEU A 107 -13.32 -22.64 12.20
CA LEU A 107 -14.03 -23.77 12.79
C LEU A 107 -14.11 -24.84 11.70
N ASP A 108 -13.61 -26.04 11.97
CA ASP A 108 -13.75 -27.18 11.07
C ASP A 108 -15.25 -27.43 10.85
N GLY A 109 -15.83 -26.82 9.80
CA GLY A 109 -17.28 -26.81 9.60
C GLY A 109 -17.83 -26.10 8.35
N GLU A 110 -17.07 -25.27 7.62
CA GLU A 110 -17.58 -24.58 6.41
C GLU A 110 -16.69 -24.74 5.17
N LYS A 111 -16.02 -25.90 5.04
CA LYS A 111 -15.43 -26.32 3.76
C LYS A 111 -16.46 -27.11 2.94
N GLU A 112 -17.50 -26.45 2.42
CA GLU A 112 -18.35 -26.94 1.31
C GLU A 112 -19.48 -25.91 1.07
N THR A 113 -19.40 -25.12 -0.02
CA THR A 113 -20.53 -24.43 -0.74
C THR A 113 -20.12 -23.16 -1.52
N ARG A 114 -18.84 -22.95 -1.87
CA ARG A 114 -18.46 -21.87 -2.81
C ARG A 114 -17.79 -22.31 -4.12
N GLU A 115 -17.80 -23.60 -4.45
CA GLU A 115 -17.38 -24.13 -5.76
C GLU A 115 -18.56 -24.65 -6.62
N ALA A 116 -19.76 -24.12 -6.42
CA ALA A 116 -20.89 -24.38 -7.34
C ALA A 116 -21.73 -23.12 -7.58
N ALA A 117 -21.25 -22.26 -8.46
CA ALA A 117 -22.05 -21.34 -9.29
C ALA A 117 -21.20 -20.79 -10.44
#